data_AF-A0A954L3K4-F1
#
_entry.id   AF-A0A954L3K4-F1
#
_cell.length_a   1.000
_cell.length_b   1.000
_cell.length_c   1.000
_cell.angle_alpha   90.00
_cell.angle_beta   90.00
_cell.angle_gamma   90.00
#
_symmetry.space_group_name_H-M   'P 1'
#
loop_
_entity.id
_entity.type
_entity.pdbx_description
1 polymer ?
#
loop_
_entity_poly.entity_id
_entity_poly.type
_entity_poly.pdbx_seq_one_letter_code
_entity_poly.pdbx_strand_id
1 'polypeptide(L)'
;MSTSSGSAPWPGLEAFETGPLMSVGYPKDMGAWGEVKKALAAESFATALKDFEQSELPEEYSDKQAQKDATIKAWQEAIEAGKSGPQDELKSKVEAAMSSMNSLRN
;
A
#
# COMPACT_ATOMS: atom_id res chain seq x y z
N MET A 1 24.38 -3.96 -21.98
CA MET A 1 23.92 -3.55 -20.64
C MET A 1 22.62 -2.78 -20.82
N SER A 2 21.48 -3.43 -20.58
CA SER A 2 20.18 -2.76 -20.45
C SER A 2 19.40 -3.58 -19.43
N THR A 3 19.52 -3.18 -18.16
CA THR A 3 18.71 -3.74 -17.08
C THR A 3 17.28 -3.21 -17.26
N SER A 4 16.44 -4.01 -17.93
CA SER A 4 14.99 -3.90 -17.79
C SER A 4 14.63 -4.20 -16.35
N SER A 5 14.71 -3.19 -15.49
CA SER A 5 14.11 -3.24 -14.16
C SER A 5 12.69 -2.74 -14.33
N GLY A 6 11.75 -3.70 -14.34
CA GLY A 6 10.35 -3.47 -14.67
C GLY A 6 9.66 -2.46 -13.77
N SER A 7 9.52 -1.22 -14.26
CA SER A 7 8.41 -0.35 -13.88
C SER A 7 7.13 -1.07 -14.34
N ALA A 8 6.30 -1.49 -13.39
CA ALA A 8 5.04 -2.15 -13.69
C ALA A 8 4.18 -1.24 -14.60
N PRO A 9 3.55 -1.74 -15.68
CA PRO A 9 2.71 -0.94 -16.58
C PRO A 9 1.39 -0.46 -15.94
N TRP A 10 1.32 -0.38 -14.61
CA TRP A 10 0.15 0.07 -13.86
C TRP A 10 0.43 1.39 -13.11
N PRO A 11 0.07 2.54 -13.72
CA PRO A 11 0.34 3.87 -13.14
C PRO A 11 -0.28 4.07 -11.75
N GLY A 12 -1.45 3.49 -11.49
CA GLY A 12 -2.11 3.56 -10.18
C GLY A 12 -1.29 2.88 -9.09
N LEU A 13 -0.71 1.71 -9.39
CA LEU A 13 0.16 0.99 -8.47
C LEU A 13 1.45 1.77 -8.21
N GLU A 14 2.10 2.27 -9.26
CA GLU A 14 3.34 3.03 -9.15
C GLU A 14 3.16 4.33 -8.33
N ALA A 15 2.08 5.08 -8.58
CA ALA A 15 1.75 6.28 -7.82
C ALA A 15 1.51 5.97 -6.32
N PHE A 16 0.86 4.85 -6.04
CA PHE A 16 0.62 4.40 -4.67
C PHE A 16 1.93 3.94 -3.99
N GLU A 17 2.80 3.20 -4.69
CA GLU A 17 4.10 2.74 -4.19
C GLU A 17 5.09 3.88 -3.89
N THR A 18 5.19 4.83 -4.81
CA THR A 18 6.20 5.90 -4.75
C THR A 18 5.84 7.04 -3.82
N GLY A 19 4.55 7.23 -3.51
CA GLY A 19 4.07 8.29 -2.61
C GLY A 19 3.73 7.81 -1.20
N PRO A 20 2.46 7.42 -0.95
CA PRO A 20 1.96 7.07 0.38
C PRO A 20 2.64 5.83 0.97
N LEU A 21 2.98 4.82 0.18
CA LEU A 21 3.67 3.63 0.67
C LEU A 21 5.07 3.94 1.20
N MET A 22 5.84 4.79 0.51
CA MET A 22 7.14 5.26 1.01
C MET A 22 7.01 5.97 2.37
N SER A 23 5.94 6.75 2.54
CA SER A 23 5.64 7.46 3.78
C SER A 23 5.29 6.53 4.95
N VAL A 24 4.92 5.27 4.67
CA VAL A 24 4.69 4.23 5.68
C VAL A 24 5.90 3.31 5.83
N GLY A 25 6.52 2.88 4.72
CA GLY A 25 7.62 1.93 4.70
C GLY A 25 8.88 2.46 5.39
N TYR A 26 9.26 3.71 5.13
CA TYR A 26 10.45 4.31 5.74
C TYR A 26 10.36 4.38 7.28
N PRO A 27 9.29 4.94 7.90
CA PRO A 27 9.17 4.93 9.35
C PRO A 27 8.94 3.52 9.92
N LYS A 28 8.27 2.61 9.20
CA LYS A 28 8.14 1.21 9.59
C LYS A 28 9.51 0.55 9.78
N ASP A 29 10.40 0.70 8.80
CA ASP A 29 11.74 0.08 8.82
C ASP A 29 12.63 0.65 9.94
N MET A 30 12.39 1.90 10.34
CA MET A 30 13.03 2.53 11.51
C MET A 30 12.33 2.22 12.84
N GLY A 31 11.24 1.45 12.84
CA GLY A 31 10.45 1.16 14.05
C GLY A 31 9.68 2.37 14.59
N ALA A 32 9.55 3.45 13.82
CA ALA A 32 8.85 4.68 14.16
C ALA A 32 7.34 4.56 13.95
N TRP A 33 6.68 3.68 14.70
CA TRP A 33 5.25 3.38 14.54
C TRP A 33 4.32 4.57 14.79
N GLY A 34 4.76 5.58 15.55
CA GLY A 34 4.04 6.85 15.68
C GLY A 34 3.96 7.63 14.36
N GLU A 35 5.03 7.61 13.55
CA GLU A 35 5.05 8.23 12.22
C GLU A 35 4.26 7.38 11.21
N VAL A 36 4.31 6.05 11.31
CA VAL A 36 3.44 5.15 10.53
C VAL A 36 1.96 5.48 10.77
N LYS A 37 1.55 5.67 12.02
CA LYS A 37 0.17 6.08 12.36
C LYS A 37 -0.19 7.40 11.72
N LYS A 38 0.69 8.40 11.79
CA LYS A 38 0.46 9.72 11.17
C LYS A 38 0.34 9.61 9.64
N ALA A 39 1.18 8.81 9.00
CA ALA A 39 1.14 8.59 7.56
C ALA A 39 -0.18 7.93 7.13
N LEU A 40 -0.63 6.89 7.85
CA LEU A 40 -1.91 6.24 7.60
C LEU A 40 -3.13 7.14 7.87
N ALA A 41 -3.02 8.04 8.84
CA ALA A 41 -4.06 9.01 9.16
C ALA A 41 -4.05 10.24 8.24
N ALA A 42 -3.04 10.38 7.37
CA ALA A 42 -2.93 11.50 6.45
C ALA A 42 -4.00 11.41 5.35
N GLU A 43 -4.63 12.54 5.02
CA GLU A 43 -5.61 12.62 3.94
C GLU A 43 -5.02 12.24 2.58
N SER A 44 -3.72 12.49 2.39
CA SER A 44 -2.97 12.06 1.20
C SER A 44 -2.94 10.54 1.05
N PHE A 45 -2.86 9.79 2.16
CA PHE A 45 -2.88 8.34 2.13
C PHE A 45 -4.27 7.82 1.74
N ALA A 46 -5.32 8.37 2.35
CA ALA A 46 -6.69 8.01 2.03
C ALA A 46 -7.07 8.33 0.57
N THR A 47 -6.65 9.51 0.08
CA THR A 47 -6.83 9.92 -1.31
C THR A 47 -6.12 8.97 -2.26
N ALA A 48 -4.84 8.67 -2.01
CA ALA A 48 -4.08 7.79 -2.89
C ALA A 48 -4.58 6.34 -2.87
N LEU A 49 -5.09 5.85 -1.73
CA LEU A 49 -5.73 4.53 -1.66
C LEU A 49 -7.02 4.50 -2.51
N LYS A 50 -7.80 5.58 -2.47
CA LYS A 50 -8.99 5.74 -3.30
C LYS A 50 -8.66 5.85 -4.79
N ASP A 51 -7.62 6.61 -5.14
CA ASP A 51 -7.15 6.72 -6.52
C ASP A 51 -6.66 5.36 -7.03
N PHE A 52 -5.98 4.59 -6.18
CA PHE A 52 -5.57 3.23 -6.49
C PHE A 52 -6.77 2.30 -6.69
N GLU A 53 -7.79 2.37 -5.83
CA GLU A 53 -9.05 1.65 -5.99
C GLU A 53 -9.74 1.99 -7.32
N GLN A 54 -9.78 3.27 -7.70
CA GLN A 54 -10.38 3.75 -8.94
C GLN A 54 -9.52 3.51 -10.19
N SER A 55 -8.22 3.24 -10.02
CA SER A 55 -7.33 3.01 -11.16
C SER A 55 -7.72 1.75 -11.93
N GLU A 56 -7.84 1.84 -13.25
CA GLU A 56 -8.09 0.65 -14.05
C GLU A 56 -6.89 -0.30 -13.99
N LEU A 57 -7.17 -1.60 -13.86
CA LEU A 57 -6.12 -2.59 -14.05
C LEU A 57 -5.77 -2.65 -15.53
N PRO A 58 -4.47 -2.58 -15.89
CA PRO A 58 -4.03 -2.87 -17.25
C PRO A 58 -4.47 -4.28 -17.67
N GLU A 59 -4.66 -4.48 -18.98
CA GLU A 59 -5.12 -5.76 -19.55
C GLU A 59 -4.22 -6.94 -19.13
N GLU A 60 -2.91 -6.68 -19.02
CA GLU A 60 -1.86 -7.60 -18.57
C GLU A 60 -2.00 -8.06 -17.11
N TYR A 61 -2.82 -7.36 -16.31
CA TYR A 61 -3.09 -7.65 -14.89
C TYR A 61 -4.58 -7.91 -14.64
N SER A 62 -5.37 -8.19 -15.67
CA SER A 62 -6.82 -8.44 -15.54
C SER A 62 -7.17 -9.59 -14.58
N ASP A 63 -6.26 -10.53 -14.38
CA ASP A 63 -6.35 -11.63 -13.40
C ASP A 63 -6.04 -11.21 -11.96
N LYS A 64 -5.45 -10.03 -11.75
CA LYS A 64 -5.03 -9.52 -10.43
C LYS A 64 -6.10 -8.67 -9.72
N GLN A 65 -7.33 -8.59 -10.25
CA GLN A 65 -8.43 -7.86 -9.59
C GLN A 65 -8.62 -8.30 -8.13
N ALA A 66 -8.61 -9.61 -7.86
CA ALA A 66 -8.77 -10.12 -6.50
C ALA A 66 -7.63 -9.68 -5.56
N GLN A 67 -6.39 -9.66 -6.07
CA GLN A 67 -5.20 -9.22 -5.33
C GLN A 67 -5.23 -7.70 -5.09
N LYS A 68 -5.72 -6.92 -6.06
CA LYS A 68 -5.95 -5.49 -5.90
C LYS A 68 -6.96 -5.23 -4.78
N ASP A 69 -8.11 -5.89 -4.82
CA ASP A 69 -9.17 -5.74 -3.81
C ASP A 69 -8.67 -6.16 -2.42
N ALA A 70 -7.92 -7.27 -2.34
CA ALA A 70 -7.29 -7.71 -1.09
C ALA A 70 -6.26 -6.69 -0.56
N THR A 71 -5.50 -6.05 -1.46
CA THR A 71 -4.53 -5.01 -1.10
C THR A 71 -5.23 -3.76 -0.55
N ILE A 72 -6.29 -3.31 -1.22
CA ILE A 72 -7.09 -2.15 -0.78
C ILE A 72 -7.67 -2.42 0.60
N LYS A 73 -8.30 -3.59 0.78
CA LYS A 73 -8.87 -3.99 2.06
C LYS A 73 -7.81 -4.04 3.16
N ALA A 74 -6.63 -4.60 2.88
CA ALA A 74 -5.54 -4.67 3.86
C ALA A 74 -5.06 -3.27 4.30
N TRP A 75 -4.98 -2.31 3.38
CA TRP A 75 -4.65 -0.93 3.71
C TRP A 75 -5.76 -0.22 4.49
N GLN A 76 -7.03 -0.46 4.17
CA GLN A 76 -8.15 0.03 4.97
C GLN A 76 -8.09 -0.50 6.41
N GLU A 77 -7.82 -1.80 6.59
CA GLU A 77 -7.64 -2.39 7.91
C GLU A 77 -6.43 -1.80 8.67
N ALA A 78 -5.33 -1.49 7.97
CA ALA A 78 -4.17 -0.82 8.57
C ALA A 78 -4.49 0.60 9.02
N ILE A 79 -5.26 1.36 8.23
CA ILE A 79 -5.74 2.70 8.59
C ILE A 79 -6.61 2.64 9.84
N GLU A 80 -7.58 1.71 9.90
CA GLU A 80 -8.46 1.52 11.06
C GLU A 80 -7.67 1.14 12.32
N ALA A 81 -6.71 0.21 12.19
CA ALA A 81 -5.80 -0.15 13.27
C ALA A 81 -4.91 1.03 13.71
N GLY A 82 -4.55 1.93 12.79
CA GLY A 82 -3.80 3.15 13.08
C GLY A 82 -4.58 4.16 13.92
N LYS A 83 -5.91 4.26 13.72
CA LYS A 83 -6.79 5.20 14.44
C LYS A 83 -7.02 4.80 15.90
N SER A 84 -7.34 3.52 16.13
CA SER A 84 -7.89 3.07 17.42
C SER A 84 -7.19 1.83 17.98
N GLY A 85 -6.38 1.15 17.18
CA GLY A 85 -5.80 -0.14 17.52
C GLY A 85 -4.51 -0.05 18.35
N PRO A 86 -4.20 -1.11 19.11
CA PRO A 86 -2.89 -1.28 19.73
C PRO A 86 -1.79 -1.33 18.67
N GLN A 87 -0.57 -0.93 19.05
CA GLN A 87 0.56 -0.86 18.12
C GLN A 87 0.88 -2.21 17.47
N ASP A 88 0.72 -3.32 18.20
CA ASP A 88 0.95 -4.67 17.68
C ASP A 88 -0.06 -5.04 16.57
N GLU A 89 -1.32 -4.62 16.72
CA GLU A 89 -2.34 -4.82 15.69
C GLU A 89 -2.02 -3.98 14.46
N LEU A 90 -1.69 -2.70 14.64
CA LEU A 90 -1.22 -1.85 13.54
C LEU A 90 -0.04 -2.49 12.80
N LYS A 91 0.96 -2.96 13.53
CA LYS A 91 2.15 -3.59 12.94
C LYS A 91 1.76 -4.79 12.09
N SER A 92 0.93 -5.68 12.63
CA SER A 92 0.44 -6.86 11.91
C SER A 92 -0.35 -6.47 10.66
N LYS A 93 -1.22 -5.46 10.73
CA LYS A 93 -2.02 -4.98 9.58
C LYS A 93 -1.16 -4.30 8.51
N VAL A 94 -0.19 -3.47 8.90
CA VAL A 94 0.75 -2.82 7.96
C VAL A 94 1.64 -3.87 7.28
N GLU A 95 2.12 -4.87 8.01
CA GLU A 95 2.90 -5.97 7.44
C GLU A 95 2.05 -6.79 6.44
N ALA A 96 0.80 -7.10 6.78
CA ALA A 96 -0.12 -7.76 5.88
C ALA A 96 -0.39 -6.93 4.60
N ALA A 97 -0.62 -5.62 4.74
CA ALA A 97 -0.85 -4.73 3.60
C ALA A 97 0.36 -4.63 2.67
N MET A 98 1.57 -4.52 3.23
CA MET A 98 2.82 -4.54 2.46
C MET A 98 3.04 -5.89 1.76
N SER A 99 2.68 -7.01 2.42
CA SER A 99 2.76 -8.33 1.80
C SER A 99 1.78 -8.47 0.64
N SER A 100 0.55 -7.97 0.78
CA SER A 100 -0.45 -7.97 -0.31
C SER A 100 0.03 -7.16 -1.52
N MET A 101 0.64 -5.99 -1.30
CA MET A 101 1.28 -5.20 -2.35
C MET A 101 2.36 -5.98 -3.10
N ASN A 102 3.24 -6.69 -2.39
CA ASN A 102 4.28 -7.50 -3.03
C ASN A 102 3.68 -8.66 -3.84
N SER A 103 2.60 -9.29 -3.35
CA SER A 103 1.84 -10.31 -4.09
C SER A 103 1.10 -9.76 -5.30
N LEU A 104 0.81 -8.46 -5.32
CA LEU A 104 0.22 -7.79 -6.47
C LEU A 104 1.25 -7.50 -7.56
N ARG A 105 2.50 -7.24 -7.16
CA ARG A 105 3.63 -6.96 -8.06
C ARG A 105 4.19 -8.21 -8.76
N ASN A 106 4.19 -9.35 -8.07
CA ASN A 106 4.62 -10.66 -8.60
C ASN A 106 3.42 -11.39 -9.19
#